data_AF-A0AA87IJI3-F1
#
_entry.id   AF-A0AA87IJI3-F1
#
_cell.length_a   1.000
_cell.length_b   1.000
_cell.length_c   1.000
_cell.angle_alpha   90.00
_cell.angle_beta   90.00
_cell.angle_gamma   90.00
#
_symmetry.space_group_name_H-M   'P 1'
#
loop_
_entity.id
_entity.type
_entity.pdbx_description
1 polymer ?
#
loop_
_entity_poly.entity_id
_entity_poly.type
_entity_poly.pdbx_seq_one_letter_code
_entity_poly.pdbx_strand_id
1 'polypeptide(L)'
;MFDPQAETLVPTEELYDLYVIYLREMREAFYPLDVKKEAEGRRLKNTNDLGEIHSLAAAMLLSAGIICSNDLDIREVIEDAPIYITVEEDEESVLMEQDTLEDFCYFVISHEIAERSMVRKFFKAIQPQKIGKFDRRIT
;
A
#
# COMPACT_ATOMS: atom_id res chain seq x y z
N MET A 1 9.87 -6.07 0.10
CA MET A 1 8.78 -6.44 -0.81
C MET A 1 8.34 -7.83 -0.40
N PHE A 2 7.04 -8.11 -0.37
CA PHE A 2 6.50 -9.43 -0.07
C PHE A 2 7.05 -10.46 -1.09
N ASP A 3 7.51 -11.61 -0.62
CA ASP A 3 7.99 -12.71 -1.49
C ASP A 3 6.91 -13.80 -1.56
N PRO A 4 6.15 -13.87 -2.66
CA PRO A 4 5.08 -14.85 -2.80
C PRO A 4 5.59 -16.30 -2.96
N GLN A 5 6.90 -16.53 -3.09
CA GLN A 5 7.51 -17.87 -3.21
C GLN A 5 8.09 -18.40 -1.90
N ALA A 6 8.04 -17.64 -0.81
CA ALA A 6 8.44 -18.15 0.48
C ALA A 6 7.36 -19.14 0.99
N GLU A 7 7.62 -20.44 0.82
CA GLU A 7 6.78 -21.59 1.24
C GLU A 7 6.37 -21.57 2.73
N THR A 8 6.87 -20.64 3.53
CA THR A 8 6.63 -20.52 4.97
C THR A 8 5.68 -19.39 5.38
N LEU A 9 5.18 -18.58 4.44
CA LEU A 9 4.41 -17.36 4.78
C LEU A 9 2.92 -17.59 5.07
N VAL A 10 2.34 -18.71 4.62
CA VAL A 10 0.92 -19.01 4.83
C VAL A 10 0.78 -20.28 5.68
N PRO A 11 0.43 -20.16 6.98
CA PRO A 11 0.53 -21.24 7.96
C PRO A 11 -0.31 -22.49 7.68
N THR A 12 -1.39 -22.37 6.90
CA THR A 12 -2.35 -23.44 6.61
C THR A 12 -2.85 -23.38 5.17
N GLU A 13 -3.29 -24.51 4.62
CA GLU A 13 -3.97 -24.56 3.31
C GLU A 13 -5.20 -23.64 3.26
N GLU A 14 -5.96 -23.55 4.36
CA GLU A 14 -7.13 -22.68 4.48
C GLU A 14 -6.79 -21.19 4.29
N LEU A 15 -5.69 -20.72 4.88
CA LEU A 15 -5.22 -19.34 4.71
C LEU A 15 -4.71 -19.10 3.28
N TYR A 16 -4.18 -20.14 2.63
CA TYR A 16 -3.72 -20.04 1.24
C TYR A 16 -4.89 -19.94 0.27
N ASP A 17 -5.94 -20.73 0.48
CA ASP A 17 -7.18 -20.64 -0.29
C ASP A 17 -7.82 -19.25 -0.15
N LEU A 18 -7.87 -18.72 1.06
CA LEU A 18 -8.37 -17.37 1.32
C LEU A 18 -7.53 -16.30 0.61
N TYR A 19 -6.20 -16.42 0.67
CA TYR A 19 -5.29 -15.55 -0.07
C TYR A 19 -5.50 -15.60 -1.58
N VAL A 20 -5.74 -16.78 -2.16
CA VAL A 20 -6.04 -16.94 -3.59
C VAL A 20 -7.37 -16.26 -3.96
N ILE A 21 -8.37 -16.29 -3.08
CA ILE A 21 -9.61 -15.53 -3.25
C ILE A 21 -9.30 -14.03 -3.31
N TYR A 22 -8.56 -13.49 -2.33
CA TYR A 22 -8.17 -12.07 -2.33
C TYR A 22 -7.33 -11.68 -3.53
N LEU A 23 -6.42 -12.54 -4.00
CA LEU A 23 -5.66 -12.28 -5.23
C LEU A 23 -6.56 -12.10 -6.44
N ARG A 24 -7.62 -12.91 -6.55
CA ARG A 24 -8.57 -12.79 -7.66
C ARG A 24 -9.38 -11.50 -7.54
N GLU A 25 -9.88 -11.17 -6.36
CA GLU A 25 -10.60 -9.92 -6.11
C GLU A 25 -9.75 -8.70 -6.46
N MET A 26 -8.47 -8.69 -6.06
CA MET A 26 -7.55 -7.60 -6.39
C MET A 26 -7.27 -7.52 -7.89
N ARG A 27 -7.13 -8.64 -8.60
CA ARG A 27 -7.02 -8.62 -10.07
C ARG A 27 -8.24 -7.99 -10.72
N GLU A 28 -9.43 -8.33 -10.24
CA GLU A 28 -10.69 -7.76 -10.74
C GLU A 28 -10.79 -6.26 -10.41
N ALA A 29 -10.28 -5.80 -9.27
CA ALA A 29 -10.29 -4.39 -8.85
C ALA A 29 -9.31 -3.50 -9.63
N PHE A 30 -8.17 -4.03 -10.08
CA PHE A 30 -7.21 -3.28 -10.90
C PHE A 30 -7.67 -3.09 -12.35
N TYR A 31 -8.52 -3.97 -12.88
CA TYR A 31 -8.96 -3.88 -14.27
C TYR A 31 -9.73 -2.57 -14.59
N PRO A 32 -10.71 -2.12 -13.77
CA PRO A 32 -11.35 -0.81 -13.94
C PRO A 32 -10.39 0.37 -13.89
N LEU A 33 -9.29 0.29 -13.13
CA LEU A 33 -8.31 1.38 -13.03
C LEU A 33 -7.63 1.63 -14.38
N ASP A 34 -7.25 0.57 -15.10
CA ASP A 34 -6.66 0.71 -16.43
C ASP A 34 -7.63 1.36 -17.40
N VAL A 35 -8.90 0.91 -17.40
CA VAL A 35 -9.96 1.51 -18.23
C VAL A 35 -10.17 2.98 -17.90
N LYS A 36 -10.18 3.34 -16.61
CA LYS A 36 -10.30 4.73 -16.12
C LYS A 36 -9.12 5.58 -16.61
N LYS A 37 -7.89 5.08 -16.49
CA LYS A 37 -6.68 5.77 -16.95
C LYS A 37 -6.70 6.00 -18.46
N GLU A 38 -7.10 5.00 -19.25
CA GLU A 38 -7.25 5.15 -20.69
C GLU A 38 -8.27 6.23 -21.05
N ALA A 39 -9.44 6.21 -20.40
CA ALA A 39 -10.51 7.20 -20.61
C ALA A 39 -10.07 8.62 -20.25
N GLU A 40 -9.21 8.78 -19.24
CA GLU A 40 -8.63 10.05 -18.81
C GLU A 40 -7.40 10.47 -19.62
N GLY A 41 -6.96 9.66 -20.60
CA GLY A 41 -5.76 9.90 -21.39
C GLY A 41 -4.46 9.79 -20.57
N ARG A 42 -4.50 9.14 -19.40
CA ARG A 42 -3.33 8.85 -18.58
C ARG A 42 -2.54 7.70 -19.18
N ARG A 43 -1.22 7.78 -19.05
CA ARG A 43 -0.32 6.72 -19.52
C ARG A 43 -0.45 5.50 -18.61
N LEU A 44 -0.77 4.34 -19.21
CA LEU A 44 -0.68 3.05 -18.52
C LEU A 44 0.78 2.70 -18.20
N LYS A 45 0.99 2.03 -17.07
CA LYS A 45 2.32 1.51 -16.72
C LYS A 45 2.75 0.47 -17.76
N ASN A 46 4.05 0.43 -18.03
CA ASN A 46 4.64 -0.61 -18.87
C ASN A 46 4.89 -1.93 -18.09
N THR A 47 4.81 -1.88 -16.77
CA THR A 47 4.96 -3.01 -15.84
C THR A 47 3.58 -3.45 -15.38
N ASN A 48 3.39 -4.74 -15.15
CA ASN A 48 2.15 -5.25 -14.59
C ASN A 48 2.04 -4.93 -13.09
N ASP A 49 0.81 -4.82 -12.59
CA ASP A 49 0.54 -4.52 -11.18
C ASP A 49 0.61 -5.76 -10.26
N LEU A 50 1.45 -6.74 -10.62
CA LEU A 50 1.51 -8.00 -9.90
C LEU A 50 1.96 -7.77 -8.45
N GLY A 51 2.95 -6.90 -8.22
CA GLY A 51 3.43 -6.63 -6.87
C GLY A 51 2.36 -5.98 -5.98
N GLU A 52 1.60 -5.06 -6.56
CA GLU A 52 0.54 -4.28 -5.93
C GLU A 52 -0.65 -5.18 -5.58
N ILE A 53 -1.11 -6.00 -6.53
CA ILE A 53 -2.17 -7.00 -6.34
C ILE A 53 -1.81 -7.95 -5.20
N HIS A 54 -0.59 -8.50 -5.22
CA HIS A 54 -0.13 -9.41 -4.18
C HIS A 54 0.00 -8.73 -2.81
N SER A 55 0.43 -7.47 -2.77
CA SER A 55 0.57 -6.72 -1.53
C SER A 55 -0.79 -6.41 -0.90
N LEU A 56 -1.79 -6.05 -1.71
CA LEU A 56 -3.16 -5.79 -1.22
C LEU A 56 -3.84 -7.08 -0.76
N ALA A 57 -3.71 -8.18 -1.51
CA ALA A 57 -4.24 -9.47 -1.10
C ALA A 57 -3.63 -9.96 0.24
N ALA A 58 -2.32 -9.74 0.42
CA ALA A 58 -1.66 -10.03 1.69
C ALA A 58 -2.14 -9.10 2.82
N ALA A 59 -2.36 -7.81 2.54
CA ALA A 59 -2.89 -6.87 3.52
C ALA A 59 -4.30 -7.28 3.98
N MET A 60 -5.16 -7.74 3.07
CA MET A 60 -6.48 -8.27 3.39
C MET A 60 -6.39 -9.53 4.27
N LEU A 61 -5.51 -10.47 3.90
CA LEU A 61 -5.29 -11.70 4.69
C LEU A 61 -4.83 -11.42 6.12
N LEU A 62 -4.00 -10.38 6.30
CA LEU A 62 -3.44 -10.00 7.59
C LEU A 62 -4.32 -9.03 8.39
N SER A 63 -5.51 -8.69 7.90
CA SER A 63 -6.35 -7.61 8.44
C SER A 63 -5.56 -6.30 8.67
N ALA A 64 -4.65 -5.98 7.75
CA ALA A 64 -3.83 -4.77 7.84
C ALA A 64 -4.60 -3.55 7.32
N GLY A 65 -5.01 -2.66 8.22
CA GLY A 65 -5.71 -1.42 7.87
C GLY A 65 -4.85 -0.38 7.14
N ILE A 66 -3.51 -0.53 7.16
CA ILE A 66 -2.58 0.40 6.51
C ILE A 66 -1.63 -0.37 5.59
N ILE A 67 -1.46 0.13 4.36
CA ILE A 67 -0.43 -0.32 3.43
C ILE A 67 0.60 0.79 3.15
N CYS A 68 1.87 0.51 3.41
CA CYS A 68 2.95 1.44 3.14
C CYS A 68 3.48 1.30 1.70
N SER A 69 3.08 2.19 0.79
CA SER A 69 3.54 2.21 -0.60
C SER A 69 3.57 3.61 -1.18
N ASN A 70 4.48 3.85 -2.13
CA ASN A 70 4.49 5.09 -2.92
C ASN A 70 3.71 4.98 -4.24
N ASP A 71 3.11 3.82 -4.51
CA ASP A 71 2.41 3.56 -5.75
C ASP A 71 0.96 4.05 -5.67
N LEU A 72 0.64 5.13 -6.36
CA LEU A 72 -0.69 5.75 -6.27
C LEU A 72 -1.81 4.87 -6.85
N ASP A 73 -1.49 3.86 -7.65
CA ASP A 73 -2.48 2.94 -8.17
C ASP A 73 -3.14 2.13 -7.05
N ILE A 74 -2.38 1.80 -6.00
CA ILE A 74 -2.91 1.15 -4.80
C ILE A 74 -3.99 2.03 -4.16
N ARG A 75 -3.75 3.34 -4.05
CA ARG A 75 -4.72 4.28 -3.48
C ARG A 75 -5.96 4.38 -4.35
N GLU A 76 -5.78 4.54 -5.65
CA GLU A 76 -6.91 4.61 -6.58
C GLU A 76 -7.75 3.34 -6.54
N VAL A 77 -7.13 2.15 -6.48
CA VAL A 77 -7.86 0.89 -6.33
C VAL A 77 -8.61 0.80 -5.01
N ILE A 78 -7.97 1.17 -3.89
CA ILE A 78 -8.63 1.21 -2.57
C ILE A 78 -9.85 2.13 -2.61
N GLU A 79 -9.78 3.28 -3.27
CA GLU A 79 -10.85 4.28 -3.31
C GLU A 79 -11.95 3.92 -4.33
N ASP A 80 -11.58 3.47 -5.53
CA ASP A 80 -12.51 3.14 -6.63
C ASP A 80 -13.22 1.80 -6.40
N ALA A 81 -12.56 0.85 -5.73
CA ALA A 81 -13.10 -0.43 -5.29
C ALA A 81 -12.92 -0.55 -3.77
N PRO A 82 -13.75 0.14 -2.95
CA PRO A 82 -13.59 0.26 -1.50
C PRO A 82 -13.17 -1.03 -0.79
N ILE A 83 -11.89 -1.10 -0.41
CA ILE A 83 -11.31 -2.24 0.32
C ILE A 83 -11.43 -1.97 1.82
N TYR A 84 -12.38 -2.64 2.46
CA TYR A 84 -12.58 -2.53 3.91
C TYR A 84 -11.87 -3.65 4.66
N ILE A 85 -11.31 -3.31 5.82
CA ILE A 85 -10.59 -4.21 6.70
C ILE A 85 -11.22 -4.18 8.09
N THR A 86 -11.50 -5.37 8.63
CA THR A 86 -11.90 -5.54 10.02
C THR A 86 -10.67 -5.93 10.84
N VAL A 87 -10.21 -5.03 11.71
CA VAL A 87 -9.01 -5.23 12.54
C VAL A 87 -9.31 -6.11 13.75
N GLU A 88 -10.48 -5.93 14.38
CA GLU A 88 -10.98 -6.75 15.48
C GLU A 88 -12.42 -7.21 15.18
N GLU A 89 -12.80 -8.43 15.60
CA GLU A 89 -14.08 -9.07 15.21
C GLU A 89 -15.33 -8.26 15.61
N ASP A 90 -15.23 -7.43 16.65
CA ASP A 90 -16.33 -6.61 17.17
C ASP A 90 -16.29 -5.15 16.67
N GLU A 91 -15.32 -4.79 15.83
CA GLU A 91 -15.17 -3.44 15.29
C GLU A 91 -15.82 -3.27 13.90
N GLU A 92 -16.24 -2.05 13.61
CA GLU A 92 -16.69 -1.70 12.26
C GLU A 92 -15.51 -1.79 11.28
N SER A 93 -15.75 -2.35 10.10
CA SER A 93 -14.75 -2.39 9.05
C SER A 93 -14.37 -0.97 8.62
N VAL A 94 -13.07 -0.69 8.56
CA VAL A 94 -12.53 0.61 8.13
C VAL A 94 -11.97 0.50 6.72
N LEU A 95 -12.03 1.59 5.96
CA LEU A 95 -11.38 1.63 4.64
C LEU A 95 -9.87 1.51 4.83
N MET A 96 -9.22 0.64 4.06
CA MET A 96 -7.76 0.54 4.07
C MET A 96 -7.13 1.89 3.72
N GLU A 97 -6.08 2.29 4.43
CA GLU A 97 -5.35 3.51 4.15
C GLU A 97 -4.00 3.22 3.49
N GLN A 98 -3.57 4.09 2.58
CA GLN A 98 -2.23 4.03 2.02
C GLN A 98 -1.34 5.15 2.58
N ASP A 99 -0.30 4.73 3.30
CA ASP A 99 0.80 5.60 3.71
C ASP A 99 1.95 5.56 2.71
N THR A 100 2.47 6.73 2.35
CA THR A 100 3.67 6.84 1.52
C THR A 100 4.94 6.85 2.37
N LEU A 101 6.11 6.77 1.72
CA LEU A 101 7.38 6.96 2.43
C LEU A 101 7.45 8.33 3.13
N GLU A 102 6.80 9.36 2.55
CA GLU A 102 6.72 10.70 3.14
C GLU A 102 5.92 10.67 4.45
N ASP A 103 4.79 9.95 4.46
CA ASP A 103 3.93 9.77 5.63
C ASP A 103 4.66 8.99 6.73
N PHE A 104 5.27 7.86 6.37
CA PHE A 104 6.11 7.10 7.29
C PHE A 104 7.20 7.97 7.93
N CYS A 105 7.96 8.72 7.13
CA CYS A 105 9.01 9.60 7.66
C CYS A 105 8.44 10.72 8.54
N TYR A 106 7.29 11.26 8.19
CA TYR A 106 6.59 12.25 9.02
C TYR A 106 6.18 11.65 10.37
N PHE A 107 5.61 10.44 10.40
CA PHE A 107 5.19 9.79 11.63
C PHE A 107 6.36 9.40 12.53
N VAL A 108 7.47 8.93 11.97
CA VAL A 108 8.71 8.63 12.73
C VAL A 108 9.23 9.87 13.46
N ILE A 109 9.16 11.04 12.82
CA ILE A 109 9.56 12.31 13.46
C ILE A 109 8.52 12.73 14.51
N SER A 110 7.24 12.71 14.15
CA SER A 110 6.15 13.24 14.98
C SER A 110 5.93 12.44 16.27
N HIS A 111 6.24 11.14 16.25
CA HIS A 111 6.18 10.26 17.42
C HIS A 111 7.55 10.10 18.11
N GLU A 112 8.53 10.94 17.77
CA GLU A 112 9.86 10.95 18.39
C GLU A 112 10.61 9.60 18.32
N ILE A 113 10.29 8.77 17.31
CA ILE A 113 10.91 7.45 17.11
C ILE A 113 12.38 7.60 16.71
N ALA A 114 12.70 8.62 15.91
CA ALA A 114 14.06 8.95 15.52
C ALA A 114 14.28 10.45 15.32
N GLU A 115 15.54 10.89 15.41
CA GLU A 115 15.88 12.29 15.20
C GLU A 115 15.49 12.80 13.81
N ARG A 116 14.90 14.00 13.77
CA ARG A 116 14.58 14.72 12.51
C ARG A 116 15.76 14.75 11.54
N SER A 117 16.98 14.93 12.05
CA SER A 117 18.19 14.99 11.24
C SER A 117 18.47 13.67 10.49
N MET A 118 18.20 12.54 11.14
CA MET A 118 18.41 11.19 10.62
C MET A 118 17.33 10.83 9.61
N VAL A 119 16.06 11.03 9.97
CA VAL A 119 14.93 10.75 9.08
C VAL A 119 15.01 11.59 7.80
N ARG A 120 15.36 12.88 7.94
CA ARG A 120 15.56 13.75 6.78
C ARG A 120 16.69 13.26 5.86
N LYS A 121 17.81 12.77 6.42
CA LYS A 121 18.91 12.20 5.62
C LYS A 121 18.44 10.94 4.88
N PHE A 122 17.72 10.06 5.55
CA PHE A 122 17.13 8.85 4.96
C PHE A 122 16.16 9.20 3.83
N PHE A 123 15.18 10.07 4.08
CA PHE A 123 14.22 10.49 3.06
C PHE A 123 14.91 11.13 1.85
N LYS A 124 15.88 12.03 2.09
CA LYS A 124 16.67 12.65 1.02
C LYS A 124 17.45 11.63 0.19
N ALA A 125 17.96 10.56 0.79
CA ALA A 125 18.70 9.53 0.07
C ALA A 125 17.81 8.75 -0.91
N ILE A 126 16.52 8.58 -0.59
CA ILE A 126 15.58 7.82 -1.42
C ILE A 126 14.81 8.73 -2.39
N GLN A 127 14.34 9.89 -1.93
CA GLN A 127 13.51 10.83 -2.70
C GLN A 127 14.10 12.26 -2.66
N PRO A 128 15.31 12.49 -3.17
CA PRO A 128 15.99 13.79 -3.09
C PRO A 128 15.18 14.94 -3.70
N GLN A 129 14.42 14.67 -4.76
CA GLN A 129 13.56 15.64 -5.45
C GLN A 129 12.37 16.12 -4.61
N LYS A 130 11.94 15.35 -3.61
CA LYS A 130 10.81 15.71 -2.73
C LYS A 130 11.25 16.36 -1.42
N ILE A 131 12.55 16.51 -1.18
CA ILE A 131 13.07 17.00 0.12
C ILE A 131 12.53 18.38 0.51
N GLY A 132 12.38 19.29 -0.46
CA GLY A 132 11.85 20.64 -0.18
C GLY A 132 10.37 20.62 0.20
N LYS A 133 9.58 19.69 -0.34
CA LYS A 133 8.19 19.47 0.09
C LYS A 133 8.17 18.87 1.49
N PHE A 134 8.98 17.83 1.71
CA PHE A 134 9.06 17.16 3.01
C PHE A 134 9.50 18.12 4.12
N ASP A 135 10.53 18.95 3.87
CA ASP A 135 11.03 19.94 4.83
C ASP A 135 9.94 20.93 5.29
N ARG A 136 9.04 21.34 4.38
CA ARG A 136 7.89 22.19 4.70
C ARG A 136 6.85 21.48 5.57
N ARG A 137 6.71 20.17 5.44
CA ARG A 137 5.74 19.36 6.19
C ARG A 137 6.19 19.09 7.63
N ILE A 138 7.50 19.00 7.86
CA ILE A 138 8.10 18.67 9.17
C ILE A 138 8.57 19.91 9.95
N THR A 139 8.25 21.11 9.46
CA THR A 139 8.58 22.40 10.12
C THR A 139 7.41 22.85 10.95
#